data_AF-A0A8T6NDS8-F1
#
_entry.id   AF-A0A8T6NDS8-F1
#
_cell.length_a   1.000
_cell.length_b   1.000
_cell.length_c   1.000
_cell.angle_alpha   90.00
_cell.angle_beta   90.00
_cell.angle_gamma   90.00
#
_symmetry.space_group_name_H-M   'P 1'
#
loop_
_entity.id
_entity.type
_entity.pdbx_description
1 polymer ?
#
loop_
_entity_poly.entity_id
_entity_poly.type
_entity_poly.pdbx_seq_one_letter_code
_entity_poly.pdbx_strand_id
1 'polypeptide(L)'
;MSEDLINKILELVKSGRGDAGRLNHIVETLRRGSPLYSSDQKYIEALLGDAKSNSDQTPKAVEPQNTEQSDLREKLARGEITIEEYDILTELRKKRSSQRLSWRKNKTLSLILSLAPGLVGLQGLGYFQLRKYRQGIEVLAVSIIAIVLFFAIPVMDRSDESILPSVAVLRSILVVIWLSILGWQFYDTKKLFEEAITDRRDRSYKSRQLRSIGRKYCLAMGGLGILALLGITYTRIF
;
A
#
# COMPACT_ATOMS: atom_id res chain seq x y z
N MET A 1 40.45 18.46 -9.60
CA MET A 1 39.20 18.52 -10.40
C MET A 1 37.93 18.29 -9.57
N SER A 2 37.97 17.58 -8.42
CA SER A 2 36.78 17.33 -7.58
C SER A 2 36.45 18.45 -6.58
N GLU A 3 37.43 19.25 -6.16
CA GLU A 3 37.26 20.27 -5.11
C GLU A 3 36.36 21.44 -5.55
N ASP A 4 36.48 21.88 -6.81
CA ASP A 4 35.65 22.96 -7.35
C ASP A 4 34.17 22.58 -7.42
N LEU A 5 33.87 21.30 -7.66
CA LEU A 5 32.51 20.77 -7.72
C LEU A 5 31.90 20.68 -6.31
N ILE A 6 32.69 20.29 -5.31
CA ILE A 6 32.29 20.28 -3.90
C ILE A 6 31.92 21.69 -3.44
N ASN A 7 32.72 22.70 -3.78
CA ASN A 7 32.43 24.09 -3.41
C ASN A 7 31.11 24.59 -4.02
N LYS A 8 30.84 24.29 -5.30
CA LYS A 8 29.57 24.61 -5.96
C LYS A 8 28.37 23.92 -5.31
N ILE A 9 28.51 22.67 -4.89
CA ILE A 9 27.43 21.97 -4.17
C ILE A 9 27.18 22.61 -2.80
N LEU A 10 28.23 23.01 -2.08
CA LEU A 10 28.07 23.69 -0.79
C LEU A 10 27.36 25.05 -0.94
N GLU A 11 27.59 25.76 -2.04
CA GLU A 11 26.84 26.97 -2.37
C GLU A 11 25.35 26.68 -2.66
N LEU A 12 25.03 25.57 -3.34
CA LEU A 12 23.64 25.14 -3.54
C LEU A 12 22.94 24.83 -2.21
N VAL A 13 23.65 24.20 -1.27
CA VAL A 13 23.14 23.94 0.08
C VAL A 13 22.91 25.25 0.84
N LYS A 14 23.89 26.17 0.81
CA LYS A 14 23.77 27.48 1.47
C LYS A 14 22.65 28.34 0.89
N SER A 15 22.42 28.26 -0.42
CA SER A 15 21.34 28.98 -1.11
C SER A 15 19.97 28.31 -0.98
N GLY A 16 19.87 27.16 -0.29
CA GLY A 16 18.62 26.42 -0.13
C GLY A 16 18.07 25.83 -1.43
N ARG A 17 18.91 25.69 -2.47
CA ARG A 17 18.51 25.18 -3.78
C ARG A 17 18.70 23.67 -3.85
N GLY A 18 17.59 22.94 -3.72
CA GLY A 18 17.54 21.48 -3.86
C GLY A 18 17.27 20.76 -2.54
N ASP A 19 17.49 19.45 -2.54
CA ASP A 19 17.33 18.59 -1.36
C ASP A 19 18.66 18.56 -0.60
N ALA A 20 18.69 19.28 0.53
CA ALA A 20 19.87 19.37 1.38
C ALA A 20 20.38 18.00 1.84
N GLY A 21 19.49 17.04 2.11
CA GLY A 21 19.88 15.69 2.50
C GLY A 21 20.61 14.96 1.38
N ARG A 22 20.08 15.08 0.16
CA ARG A 22 20.70 14.49 -1.04
C ARG A 22 22.03 15.15 -1.40
N LEU A 23 22.10 16.48 -1.34
CA LEU A 23 23.34 17.23 -1.63
C LEU A 23 24.46 16.89 -0.63
N ASN A 24 24.14 16.77 0.65
CA ASN A 24 25.12 16.37 1.67
C ASN A 24 25.66 14.96 1.43
N HIS A 25 24.80 14.00 1.05
CA HIS A 25 25.22 12.65 0.70
C HIS A 25 26.20 12.66 -0.50
N ILE A 26 25.94 13.50 -1.50
CA ILE A 26 26.81 13.61 -2.68
C ILE A 26 28.17 14.22 -2.32
N VAL A 27 28.19 15.27 -1.49
CA VAL A 27 29.44 15.86 -0.99
C VAL A 27 30.28 14.82 -0.24
N GLU A 28 29.64 14.01 0.60
CA GLU A 28 30.32 12.96 1.35
C GLU A 28 30.88 11.87 0.43
N THR A 29 30.12 11.47 -0.60
CA THR A 29 30.55 10.50 -1.61
C THR A 29 31.77 11.01 -2.39
N LEU A 30 31.77 12.29 -2.77
CA LEU A 30 32.89 12.95 -3.44
C LEU A 30 34.13 13.06 -2.56
N ARG A 31 33.97 13.38 -1.27
CA ARG A 31 35.08 13.43 -0.30
C ARG A 31 35.74 12.08 -0.08
N ARG A 32 34.96 11.00 -0.21
CA ARG A 32 35.46 9.62 -0.16
C ARG A 32 36.13 9.16 -1.47
N GLY A 33 36.18 10.02 -2.50
CA GLY A 33 36.76 9.69 -3.81
C GLY A 33 35.96 8.67 -4.61
N SER A 34 34.69 8.43 -4.23
CA SER A 34 33.83 7.48 -4.94
C SER A 34 33.16 8.14 -6.15
N PRO A 35 32.94 7.41 -7.26
CA PRO A 35 32.22 7.94 -8.41
C PRO A 35 30.76 8.20 -8.05
N LEU A 36 30.20 9.33 -8.51
CA LEU A 36 28.76 9.59 -8.34
C LEU A 36 27.94 8.65 -9.20
N TYR A 37 26.75 8.32 -8.70
CA TYR A 37 25.71 7.73 -9.53
C TYR A 37 25.27 8.70 -10.63
N SER A 38 24.95 8.17 -11.81
CA SER A 38 24.46 8.95 -12.96
C SER A 38 23.20 9.77 -12.65
N SER A 39 22.37 9.29 -11.71
CA SER A 39 21.20 10.00 -11.20
C SER A 39 21.55 11.24 -10.37
N ASP A 40 22.66 11.21 -9.64
CA ASP A 40 23.16 12.31 -8.81
C ASP A 40 23.95 13.31 -9.67
N GLN A 41 24.67 12.84 -10.69
CA GLN A 41 25.29 13.70 -11.70
C GLN A 41 24.24 14.54 -12.44
N LYS A 42 23.21 13.90 -13.00
CA LYS A 42 22.10 14.58 -13.69
C LYS A 42 21.36 15.56 -12.77
N TYR A 43 21.27 15.25 -11.48
CA TYR A 43 20.65 16.11 -10.49
C TYR A 43 21.45 17.40 -10.24
N ILE A 44 22.77 17.28 -10.09
CA ILE A 44 23.66 18.43 -9.93
C ILE A 44 23.71 19.27 -11.21
N GLU A 45 23.77 18.63 -12.37
CA GLU A 45 23.74 19.31 -13.67
C GLU A 45 22.46 20.10 -13.88
N ALA A 46 21.30 19.58 -13.47
CA ALA A 46 20.04 20.32 -13.52
C ALA A 46 20.07 21.56 -12.61
N LEU A 47 20.55 21.41 -11.36
CA LEU A 47 20.64 22.51 -10.40
C LEU A 47 21.62 23.61 -10.84
N LEU A 48 22.75 23.22 -11.43
CA LEU A 48 23.75 24.15 -11.95
C LEU A 48 23.34 24.75 -13.31
N GLY A 49 22.62 23.98 -14.14
CA GLY A 49 22.05 24.44 -15.41
C GLY A 49 21.00 25.53 -15.19
N ASP A 50 20.14 25.34 -14.19
CA ASP A 50 19.16 26.34 -13.77
C ASP A 50 19.82 27.62 -13.22
N ALA A 51 21.06 27.56 -12.70
CA ALA A 51 21.79 28.76 -12.26
C ALA A 51 22.30 29.63 -13.43
N LYS A 52 22.45 29.06 -14.64
CA LYS A 52 22.83 29.81 -15.85
C LYS A 52 21.62 30.32 -16.66
N SER A 53 20.42 29.84 -16.35
CA SER A 53 19.19 30.13 -17.09
C SER A 53 18.19 30.95 -16.27
N ASN A 54 18.66 31.95 -15.52
CA ASN A 54 17.78 32.95 -14.92
C ASN A 54 17.55 34.11 -15.90
N SER A 55 16.71 33.86 -16.91
CA SER A 55 15.60 34.79 -17.22
C SER A 55 14.38 33.93 -17.56
N ASP A 56 13.38 34.00 -16.69
CA ASP A 56 12.00 33.53 -16.88
C ASP A 56 11.80 32.05 -17.26
N GLN A 57 11.54 31.22 -16.25
CA GLN A 57 10.21 30.61 -16.03
C GLN A 57 10.28 29.51 -14.95
N THR A 58 9.33 29.58 -14.02
CA THR A 58 9.00 28.56 -13.01
C THR A 58 8.79 27.15 -13.60
N PRO A 59 9.36 26.06 -13.02
CA PRO A 59 9.11 24.71 -13.51
C PRO A 59 7.78 24.14 -12.98
N LYS A 60 6.84 23.89 -13.89
CA LYS A 60 5.75 22.93 -13.68
C LYS A 60 6.32 21.51 -13.62
N ALA A 61 5.82 20.72 -12.68
CA ALA A 61 6.17 19.32 -12.47
C ALA A 61 6.04 18.50 -13.78
N VAL A 62 7.17 17.97 -14.25
CA VAL A 62 7.25 17.12 -15.44
C VAL A 62 6.71 15.73 -15.11
N GLU A 63 5.60 15.39 -15.76
CA GLU A 63 4.99 14.07 -15.77
C GLU A 63 5.88 13.07 -16.55
N PRO A 64 6.08 11.82 -16.09
CA PRO A 64 6.98 10.85 -16.71
C PRO A 64 6.54 10.30 -18.09
N GLN A 65 5.47 10.84 -18.70
CA GLN A 65 4.94 10.33 -19.98
C GLN A 65 5.78 10.75 -21.20
N ASN A 66 6.48 11.90 -21.13
CA ASN A 66 7.19 12.44 -22.29
C ASN A 66 8.49 11.69 -22.61
N THR A 67 9.17 11.15 -21.60
CA THR A 67 10.47 10.48 -21.77
C THR A 67 10.35 9.14 -22.49
N GLU A 68 9.28 8.39 -22.27
CA GLU A 68 9.12 7.10 -22.96
C GLU A 68 8.58 7.21 -24.40
N GLN A 69 8.06 8.38 -24.77
CA GLN A 69 7.56 8.66 -26.11
C GLN A 69 8.65 9.22 -27.01
N SER A 70 9.63 9.93 -26.44
CA SER A 70 10.87 10.29 -27.14
C SER A 70 11.67 9.06 -27.55
N ASP A 71 11.75 8.04 -26.68
CA ASP A 71 12.54 6.83 -26.95
C ASP A 71 12.00 6.02 -28.14
N LEU A 72 10.67 5.90 -28.29
CA LEU A 72 10.06 5.21 -29.43
C LEU A 72 10.27 5.97 -30.75
N ARG A 73 10.22 7.30 -30.70
CA ARG A 73 10.49 8.15 -31.87
C ARG A 73 11.96 8.08 -32.27
N GLU A 74 12.86 8.00 -31.30
CA GLU A 74 14.29 7.84 -31.56
C GLU A 74 14.61 6.49 -32.22
N LYS A 75 13.97 5.40 -31.77
CA LYS A 75 14.14 4.08 -32.41
C LYS A 75 13.56 4.01 -33.82
N LEU A 76 12.46 4.72 -34.09
CA LEU A 76 11.91 4.86 -35.44
C LEU A 76 12.88 5.64 -36.34
N ALA A 77 13.49 6.72 -35.84
CA ALA A 77 14.47 7.52 -36.59
C ALA A 77 15.76 6.75 -36.90
N ARG A 78 16.13 5.76 -36.06
CA ARG A 78 17.26 4.85 -36.30
C ARG A 78 16.94 3.72 -37.28
N GLY A 79 15.68 3.58 -37.71
CA GLY A 79 15.23 2.47 -38.55
C GLY A 79 15.22 1.11 -37.85
N GLU A 80 15.33 1.09 -36.51
CA GLU A 80 15.28 -0.15 -35.71
C GLU A 80 13.88 -0.75 -35.66
N ILE A 81 12.86 0.03 -35.99
CA ILE A 81 11.45 -0.34 -35.90
C ILE A 81 10.75 0.10 -37.20
N THR A 82 9.84 -0.71 -37.69
CA THR A 82 8.97 -0.35 -38.83
C THR A 82 7.84 0.58 -38.40
N ILE A 83 7.25 1.30 -39.36
CA ILE A 83 6.12 2.21 -39.09
C ILE A 83 4.92 1.42 -38.51
N GLU A 84 4.67 0.20 -38.99
CA GLU A 84 3.58 -0.66 -38.52
C GLU A 84 3.78 -1.09 -37.06
N GLU A 85 5.01 -1.46 -36.68
CA GLU A 85 5.31 -1.87 -35.32
C GLU A 85 5.23 -0.69 -34.33
N TYR A 86 5.59 0.52 -34.77
CA TYR A 86 5.40 1.74 -33.98
C TYR A 86 3.92 2.01 -33.68
N ASP A 87 3.03 1.89 -34.67
CA ASP A 87 1.60 2.12 -34.48
C ASP A 87 1.00 1.10 -33.50
N ILE A 88 1.35 -0.19 -33.62
CA ILE A 88 0.92 -1.24 -32.68
C ILE A 88 1.40 -0.93 -31.25
N LEU A 89 2.66 -0.52 -31.08
CA LEU A 89 3.23 -0.22 -29.76
C LEU A 89 2.56 1.00 -29.10
N THR A 90 2.23 2.04 -29.87
CA THR A 90 1.54 3.21 -29.34
C THR A 90 0.09 2.90 -28.94
N GLU A 91 -0.62 2.07 -29.71
CA GLU A 91 -1.96 1.61 -29.35
C GLU A 91 -1.97 0.75 -28.08
N LEU A 92 -1.07 -0.23 -27.98
CA LEU A 92 -0.95 -1.09 -26.79
C LEU A 92 -0.68 -0.27 -25.54
N ARG A 93 0.15 0.79 -25.66
CA ARG A 93 0.43 1.70 -24.56
C ARG A 93 -0.81 2.52 -24.18
N LYS A 94 -1.54 3.06 -25.15
CA LYS A 94 -2.80 3.81 -24.92
C LYS A 94 -3.87 2.94 -24.27
N LYS A 95 -3.98 1.67 -24.66
CA LYS A 95 -4.88 0.69 -24.04
C LYS A 95 -4.49 0.42 -22.59
N ARG A 96 -3.20 0.23 -22.31
CA ARG A 96 -2.67 -0.01 -20.97
C ARG A 96 -2.83 1.20 -20.03
N SER A 97 -2.67 2.42 -20.53
CA SER A 97 -2.89 3.64 -19.74
C SER A 97 -4.37 3.87 -19.44
N SER A 98 -5.25 3.66 -20.41
CA SER A 98 -6.71 3.72 -20.23
C SER A 98 -7.20 2.69 -19.21
N GLN A 99 -6.68 1.45 -19.28
CA GLN A 99 -7.01 0.38 -18.33
C GLN A 99 -6.52 0.68 -16.90
N ARG A 100 -5.38 1.37 -16.74
CA ARG A 100 -4.92 1.85 -15.42
C ARG A 100 -5.77 3.00 -14.90
N LEU A 101 -6.26 3.88 -15.78
CA LEU A 101 -7.10 5.01 -15.38
C LEU A 101 -8.50 4.56 -14.93
N SER A 102 -9.08 3.53 -15.58
CA SER A 102 -10.40 3.02 -15.21
C SER A 102 -10.41 2.40 -13.82
N TRP A 103 -9.35 1.68 -13.44
CA TRP A 103 -9.17 1.13 -12.09
C TRP A 103 -9.10 2.21 -11.00
N ARG A 104 -8.74 3.45 -11.33
CA ARG A 104 -8.57 4.56 -10.37
C ARG A 104 -9.85 5.38 -10.13
N LYS A 105 -10.86 5.29 -11.01
CA LYS A 105 -12.00 6.22 -11.00
C LYS A 105 -13.11 5.86 -10.00
N ASN A 106 -13.15 4.66 -9.45
CA ASN A 106 -14.14 4.32 -8.44
C ASN A 106 -13.51 4.22 -7.06
N LYS A 107 -13.14 5.38 -6.48
CA LYS A 107 -12.71 5.46 -5.08
C LYS A 107 -13.74 4.81 -4.14
N THR A 108 -15.03 5.02 -4.41
CA THR A 108 -16.15 4.47 -3.67
C THR A 108 -16.27 2.95 -3.82
N LEU A 109 -16.08 2.38 -5.02
CA LEU A 109 -16.01 0.92 -5.15
C LEU A 109 -14.72 0.37 -4.54
N SER A 110 -13.57 1.05 -4.59
CA SER A 110 -12.38 0.57 -3.86
C SER A 110 -12.55 0.63 -2.35
N LEU A 111 -13.34 1.60 -1.85
CA LEU A 111 -13.72 1.71 -0.45
C LEU A 111 -14.71 0.61 -0.09
N ILE A 112 -15.79 0.42 -0.84
CA ILE A 112 -16.78 -0.64 -0.60
C ILE A 112 -16.17 -2.04 -0.80
N LEU A 113 -15.33 -2.23 -1.82
CA LEU A 113 -14.62 -3.47 -2.12
C LEU A 113 -13.39 -3.68 -1.21
N SER A 114 -12.99 -2.71 -0.38
CA SER A 114 -12.04 -2.95 0.73
C SER A 114 -12.77 -3.10 2.07
N LEU A 115 -13.95 -2.52 2.22
CA LEU A 115 -14.81 -2.61 3.40
C LEU A 115 -15.57 -3.94 3.46
N ALA A 116 -16.08 -4.42 2.32
CA ALA A 116 -16.84 -5.66 2.21
C ALA A 116 -15.99 -6.92 2.48
N PRO A 117 -14.78 -7.09 1.90
CA PRO A 117 -13.85 -8.13 2.35
C PRO A 117 -13.15 -7.74 3.66
N GLY A 118 -13.17 -6.48 4.10
CA GLY A 118 -12.62 -6.08 5.40
C GLY A 118 -13.28 -6.78 6.59
N LEU A 119 -14.54 -7.22 6.46
CA LEU A 119 -15.27 -7.94 7.50
C LEU A 119 -15.19 -9.47 7.42
N VAL A 120 -14.96 -10.06 6.24
CA VAL A 120 -14.99 -11.54 6.06
C VAL A 120 -13.81 -12.09 5.22
N GLY A 121 -13.19 -11.26 4.36
CA GLY A 121 -12.24 -11.69 3.33
C GLY A 121 -10.78 -11.26 3.52
N LEU A 122 -10.46 -10.33 4.44
CA LEU A 122 -9.09 -9.82 4.60
C LEU A 122 -8.15 -10.92 5.13
N GLN A 123 -8.67 -11.87 5.91
CA GLN A 123 -7.94 -13.05 6.40
C GLN A 123 -7.55 -14.02 5.27
N GLY A 124 -8.46 -14.31 4.34
CA GLY A 124 -8.19 -15.21 3.20
C GLY A 124 -7.20 -14.60 2.20
N LEU A 125 -7.30 -13.28 1.96
CA LEU A 125 -6.42 -12.56 1.04
C LEU A 125 -4.98 -12.42 1.54
N GLY A 126 -4.78 -12.29 2.86
CA GLY A 126 -3.44 -12.28 3.47
C GLY A 126 -2.68 -13.60 3.23
N TYR A 127 -3.37 -14.73 3.43
CA TYR A 127 -2.82 -16.06 3.15
C TYR A 127 -2.59 -16.30 1.65
N PHE A 128 -3.43 -15.73 0.79
CA PHE A 128 -3.31 -15.84 -0.66
C PHE A 128 -2.03 -15.20 -1.20
N GLN A 129 -1.57 -14.11 -0.59
CA GLN A 129 -0.32 -13.44 -1.00
C GLN A 129 0.95 -14.18 -0.56
N LEU A 130 0.86 -15.07 0.43
CA LEU A 130 1.99 -15.86 0.95
C LEU A 130 2.20 -17.19 0.19
N ARG A 131 1.51 -17.40 -0.94
CA ARG A 131 1.62 -18.60 -1.80
C ARG A 131 1.22 -19.92 -1.10
N LYS A 132 0.66 -19.86 0.12
CA LYS A 132 0.15 -21.00 0.89
C LYS A 132 -1.37 -21.13 0.72
N TYR A 133 -1.81 -21.38 -0.51
CA TYR A 133 -3.22 -21.39 -0.89
C TYR A 133 -4.09 -22.38 -0.10
N ARG A 134 -3.53 -23.54 0.27
CA ARG A 134 -4.29 -24.61 0.94
C ARG A 134 -4.82 -24.19 2.31
N GLN A 135 -4.00 -23.50 3.11
CA GLN A 135 -4.38 -23.05 4.45
C GLN A 135 -5.37 -21.87 4.41
N GLY A 136 -5.26 -20.99 3.41
CA GLY A 136 -6.18 -19.85 3.27
C GLY A 136 -7.62 -20.27 2.94
N ILE A 137 -7.81 -21.32 2.14
CA ILE A 137 -9.13 -21.82 1.74
C ILE A 137 -9.85 -22.47 2.94
N GLU A 138 -9.13 -23.22 3.78
CA GLU A 138 -9.70 -23.85 4.98
C GLU A 138 -10.25 -22.80 5.96
N VAL A 139 -9.47 -21.74 6.24
CA VAL A 139 -9.90 -20.65 7.12
C VAL A 139 -11.11 -19.91 6.54
N LEU A 140 -11.11 -19.67 5.21
CA LEU A 140 -12.24 -19.03 4.53
C LEU A 140 -13.51 -19.86 4.68
N ALA A 141 -13.44 -21.17 4.43
CA ALA A 141 -14.59 -22.07 4.50
C ALA A 141 -15.19 -22.12 5.91
N VAL A 142 -14.36 -22.21 6.95
CA VAL A 142 -14.80 -22.20 8.35
C VAL A 142 -15.49 -20.87 8.69
N SER A 143 -14.96 -19.74 8.23
CA SER A 143 -15.57 -18.43 8.48
C SER A 143 -16.96 -18.30 7.84
N ILE A 144 -17.12 -18.80 6.62
CA ILE A 144 -18.40 -18.78 5.90
C ILE A 144 -19.43 -19.65 6.62
N ILE A 145 -19.05 -20.86 7.03
CA ILE A 145 -19.93 -21.77 7.78
C ILE A 145 -20.36 -21.12 9.11
N ALA A 146 -19.43 -20.49 9.84
CA ALA A 146 -19.74 -19.82 11.09
C ALA A 146 -20.75 -18.66 10.90
N ILE A 147 -20.59 -17.87 9.82
CA ILE A 147 -21.53 -16.80 9.48
C ILE A 147 -22.91 -17.36 9.13
N VAL A 148 -22.98 -18.41 8.31
CA VAL A 148 -24.25 -19.06 7.95
C VAL A 148 -24.96 -19.60 9.19
N LEU A 149 -24.23 -20.28 10.08
CA LEU A 149 -24.78 -20.77 11.36
C LEU A 149 -25.28 -19.62 12.24
N PHE A 150 -24.53 -18.53 12.32
CA PHE A 150 -24.91 -17.35 13.10
C PHE A 150 -26.25 -16.74 12.63
N PHE A 151 -26.49 -16.70 11.32
CA PHE A 151 -27.75 -16.18 10.75
C PHE A 151 -28.87 -17.22 10.69
N ALA A 152 -28.57 -18.52 10.67
CA ALA A 152 -29.59 -19.57 10.62
C ALA A 152 -30.27 -19.80 11.99
N ILE A 153 -29.52 -19.69 13.09
CA ILE A 153 -30.03 -19.94 14.45
C ILE A 153 -31.21 -19.02 14.83
N PRO A 154 -31.23 -17.70 14.52
CA PRO A 154 -32.37 -16.83 14.80
C PRO A 154 -33.62 -17.16 13.98
N VAL A 155 -33.45 -17.68 12.76
CA VAL A 155 -34.58 -17.94 11.84
C VAL A 155 -35.39 -19.16 12.29
N MET A 156 -34.77 -20.13 12.96
CA MET A 156 -35.45 -21.31 13.49
C MET A 156 -36.14 -21.10 14.83
N ASP A 157 -35.91 -19.97 15.50
CA ASP A 157 -36.42 -19.70 16.86
C ASP A 157 -37.86 -19.15 16.88
N ARG A 158 -38.53 -19.09 15.72
CA ARG A 158 -39.84 -18.44 15.57
C ARG A 158 -41.02 -19.33 15.94
N SER A 159 -40.80 -20.62 16.26
CA SER A 159 -41.89 -21.59 16.30
C SER A 159 -42.57 -21.78 17.65
N ASP A 160 -41.95 -21.63 18.83
CA ASP A 160 -42.69 -21.81 20.10
C ASP A 160 -42.00 -21.10 21.28
N GLU A 161 -42.61 -20.03 21.81
CA GLU A 161 -42.08 -19.15 22.88
C GLU A 161 -41.87 -19.80 24.26
N SER A 162 -42.17 -21.09 24.44
CA SER A 162 -42.25 -21.70 25.77
C SER A 162 -40.97 -22.44 26.21
N ILE A 163 -39.95 -22.55 25.36
CA ILE A 163 -38.78 -23.41 25.65
C ILE A 163 -37.47 -22.58 25.73
N LEU A 164 -37.23 -22.08 26.95
CA LEU A 164 -35.96 -21.95 27.67
C LEU A 164 -35.04 -20.72 27.51
N PRO A 165 -34.57 -20.13 28.64
CA PRO A 165 -33.44 -19.17 28.69
C PRO A 165 -32.10 -19.78 28.23
N SER A 166 -32.05 -21.08 27.94
CA SER A 166 -30.84 -21.78 27.47
C SER A 166 -30.40 -21.34 26.08
N VAL A 167 -31.32 -20.96 25.19
CA VAL A 167 -30.99 -20.56 23.81
C VAL A 167 -30.23 -19.23 23.79
N ALA A 168 -30.63 -18.27 24.64
CA ALA A 168 -29.93 -17.01 24.81
C ALA A 168 -28.51 -17.21 25.37
N VAL A 169 -28.35 -18.12 26.33
CA VAL A 169 -27.05 -18.49 26.89
C VAL A 169 -26.17 -19.14 25.82
N LEU A 170 -26.70 -20.08 25.03
CA LEU A 170 -25.96 -20.71 23.93
C LEU A 170 -25.53 -19.70 22.87
N ARG A 171 -26.38 -18.73 22.51
CA ARG A 171 -26.00 -17.62 21.61
C ARG A 171 -24.86 -16.79 22.18
N SER A 172 -24.93 -16.44 23.46
CA SER A 172 -23.87 -15.66 24.11
C SER A 172 -22.53 -16.42 24.12
N ILE A 173 -22.55 -17.72 24.39
CA ILE A 173 -21.36 -18.58 24.37
C ILE A 173 -20.79 -18.66 22.95
N LEU A 174 -21.62 -18.84 21.93
CA LEU A 174 -21.22 -18.85 20.51
C LEU A 174 -20.55 -17.54 20.09
N VAL A 175 -21.09 -16.40 20.51
CA VAL A 175 -20.50 -15.08 20.24
C VAL A 175 -19.13 -14.95 20.92
N VAL A 176 -18.99 -15.37 22.18
CA VAL A 176 -17.72 -15.33 22.90
C VAL A 176 -16.67 -16.23 22.25
N ILE A 177 -17.05 -17.45 21.83
CA ILE A 177 -16.17 -18.37 21.10
C ILE A 177 -15.73 -17.72 19.78
N TRP A 178 -16.67 -17.14 19.02
CA TRP A 178 -16.37 -16.47 17.76
C TRP A 178 -15.41 -15.28 17.93
N LEU A 179 -15.65 -14.42 18.93
CA LEU A 179 -14.77 -13.29 19.25
C LEU A 179 -13.37 -13.76 19.69
N SER A 180 -13.28 -14.88 20.43
CA SER A 180 -12.00 -15.45 20.86
C SER A 180 -11.18 -15.96 19.66
N ILE A 181 -11.82 -16.64 18.72
CA ILE A 181 -11.20 -17.08 17.46
C ILE A 181 -10.74 -15.87 16.66
N LEU A 182 -11.56 -14.82 16.58
CA LEU A 182 -11.23 -13.58 15.86
C LEU A 182 -10.02 -12.87 16.48
N GLY A 183 -9.96 -12.79 17.82
CA GLY A 183 -8.83 -12.23 18.56
C GLY A 183 -7.53 -13.03 18.34
N TRP A 184 -7.61 -14.36 18.37
CA TRP A 184 -6.46 -15.23 18.09
C TRP A 184 -5.95 -15.06 16.65
N GLN A 185 -6.84 -14.97 15.66
CA GLN A 185 -6.44 -14.76 14.27
C GLN A 185 -5.81 -13.37 14.05
N PHE A 186 -6.25 -12.35 14.79
CA PHE A 186 -5.62 -11.03 14.75
C PHE A 186 -4.19 -11.06 15.34
N TYR A 187 -4.00 -11.81 16.43
CA TYR A 187 -2.68 -12.02 17.02
C TYR A 187 -1.74 -12.74 16.03
N ASP A 188 -2.24 -13.78 15.36
CA ASP A 188 -1.44 -14.56 14.40
C ASP A 188 -1.08 -13.75 13.14
N THR A 189 -2.03 -12.98 12.59
CA THR A 189 -1.75 -12.08 11.46
C THR A 189 -0.74 -10.98 11.82
N LYS A 190 -0.78 -10.46 13.05
CA LYS A 190 0.24 -9.53 13.55
C LYS A 190 1.62 -10.19 13.60
N LYS A 191 1.71 -11.41 14.12
CA LYS A 191 2.96 -12.17 14.20
C LYS A 191 3.55 -12.44 12.81
N LEU A 192 2.73 -12.91 11.86
CA LEU A 192 3.14 -13.13 10.47
C LEU A 192 3.61 -11.83 9.79
N PHE A 193 2.96 -10.71 10.10
CA PHE A 193 3.36 -9.41 9.56
C PHE A 193 4.69 -8.94 10.16
N GLU A 194 4.92 -9.16 11.45
CA GLU A 194 6.20 -8.87 12.10
C GLU A 194 7.33 -9.72 11.51
N GLU A 195 7.11 -11.03 11.34
CA GLU A 195 8.06 -11.95 10.69
C GLU A 195 8.39 -11.52 9.25
N ALA A 196 7.37 -11.15 8.46
CA ALA A 196 7.57 -10.65 7.10
C ALA A 196 8.31 -9.30 7.05
N ILE A 197 8.15 -8.45 8.06
CA ILE A 197 8.91 -7.19 8.17
C ILE A 197 10.36 -7.46 8.57
N THR A 198 10.62 -8.41 9.48
CA THR A 198 11.99 -8.77 9.88
C THR A 198 12.76 -9.40 8.73
N ASP A 199 12.14 -10.28 7.94
CA ASP A 199 12.77 -10.89 6.75
C ASP A 199 13.08 -9.84 5.66
N ARG A 200 12.25 -8.81 5.52
CA ARG A 200 12.52 -7.69 4.58
C ARG A 200 13.52 -6.66 5.11
N ARG A 201 13.91 -6.70 6.38
CA ARG A 201 14.85 -5.72 6.95
C ARG A 201 16.26 -5.88 6.38
N ASP A 202 16.59 -7.03 5.77
CA ASP A 202 17.83 -7.24 5.01
C ASP A 202 17.80 -6.70 3.57
N ARG A 203 16.62 -6.35 3.03
CA ARG A 203 16.48 -5.82 1.66
C ARG A 203 15.98 -4.38 1.66
N SER A 204 16.90 -3.45 1.93
CA SER A 204 17.01 -2.10 1.34
C SER A 204 15.80 -1.13 1.42
N TYR A 205 15.97 -0.09 2.25
CA TYR A 205 15.64 1.34 2.09
C TYR A 205 14.25 1.86 1.64
N LYS A 206 13.22 1.04 1.38
CA LYS A 206 11.89 1.54 0.95
C LYS A 206 10.74 1.28 1.95
N SER A 207 10.98 1.40 3.26
CA SER A 207 10.04 0.98 4.33
C SER A 207 9.33 2.11 5.11
N ARG A 208 9.36 3.37 4.65
CA ARG A 208 8.73 4.47 5.39
C ARG A 208 7.21 4.60 5.18
N GLN A 209 6.63 4.15 4.06
CA GLN A 209 5.18 4.27 3.84
C GLN A 209 4.32 3.20 4.54
N LEU A 210 4.82 1.97 4.71
CA LEU A 210 4.04 0.89 5.33
C LEU A 210 3.87 1.05 6.86
N ARG A 211 4.74 1.82 7.52
CA ARG A 211 4.63 2.11 8.97
C ARG A 211 3.48 3.05 9.33
N SER A 212 2.99 3.89 8.42
CA SER A 212 1.89 4.81 8.72
C SER A 212 0.52 4.13 8.60
N ILE A 213 0.42 3.13 7.73
CA ILE A 213 -0.79 2.34 7.51
C ILE A 213 -1.05 1.47 8.75
N GLY A 214 -0.07 0.69 9.21
CA GLY A 214 -0.24 -0.21 10.37
C GLY A 214 -0.69 0.48 11.66
N ARG A 215 -0.21 1.71 11.95
CA ARG A 215 -0.64 2.44 13.16
C ARG A 215 -2.09 2.91 13.09
N LYS A 216 -2.58 3.32 11.91
CA LYS A 216 -3.95 3.79 11.74
C LYS A 216 -4.96 2.65 11.94
N TYR A 217 -4.64 1.44 11.46
CA TYR A 217 -5.49 0.28 11.67
C TYR A 217 -5.53 -0.20 13.12
N CYS A 218 -4.41 -0.14 13.84
CA CYS A 218 -4.37 -0.55 15.25
C CYS A 218 -5.24 0.36 16.14
N LEU A 219 -5.22 1.67 15.89
CA LEU A 219 -6.06 2.64 16.60
C LEU A 219 -7.55 2.50 16.27
N ALA A 220 -7.91 2.31 15.00
CA ALA A 220 -9.31 2.16 14.60
C ALA A 220 -9.96 0.88 15.16
N MET A 221 -9.20 -0.22 15.22
CA MET A 221 -9.72 -1.51 15.68
C MET A 221 -9.79 -1.63 17.20
N GLY A 222 -8.88 -0.97 17.93
CA GLY A 222 -8.99 -0.83 19.39
C GLY A 222 -10.27 -0.10 19.81
N GLY A 223 -10.72 0.89 19.02
CA GLY A 223 -11.98 1.60 19.27
C GLY A 223 -13.23 0.72 19.07
N LEU A 224 -13.24 -0.14 18.05
CA LEU A 224 -14.37 -1.04 17.76
C LEU A 224 -14.55 -2.13 18.83
N GLY A 225 -13.46 -2.66 19.38
CA GLY A 225 -13.53 -3.63 20.48
C GLY A 225 -14.15 -3.06 21.75
N ILE A 226 -13.87 -1.79 22.07
CA ILE A 226 -14.43 -1.10 23.24
C ILE A 226 -15.92 -0.83 23.05
N LEU A 227 -16.35 -0.45 21.84
CA LEU A 227 -17.77 -0.23 21.53
C LEU A 227 -18.61 -1.52 21.63
N ALA A 228 -18.05 -2.67 21.22
CA ALA A 228 -18.72 -3.95 21.37
C ALA A 228 -18.92 -4.34 22.85
N LEU A 229 -17.92 -4.08 23.70
CA LEU A 229 -18.04 -4.32 25.15
C LEU A 229 -19.08 -3.39 25.80
N LEU A 230 -19.14 -2.12 25.38
CA LEU A 230 -20.15 -1.17 25.84
C LEU A 230 -21.57 -1.58 25.40
N GLY A 231 -21.72 -2.10 24.17
CA GLY A 231 -23.00 -2.61 23.67
C GLY A 231 -23.55 -3.78 24.49
N ILE A 232 -22.68 -4.72 24.89
CA ILE A 232 -23.05 -5.88 25.73
C ILE A 232 -23.46 -5.45 27.15
N THR A 233 -22.84 -4.40 27.70
CA THR A 233 -23.26 -3.87 29.00
C THR A 233 -24.59 -3.14 28.95
N TYR A 234 -24.91 -2.50 27.81
CA TYR A 234 -26.15 -1.72 27.67
C TYR A 234 -27.38 -2.61 27.54
N THR A 235 -27.26 -3.77 26.87
CA THR A 235 -28.35 -4.77 26.76
C THR A 235 -28.62 -5.55 28.05
N ARG A 236 -27.82 -5.37 29.10
CA ARG A 236 -28.07 -5.97 30.42
C ARG A 236 -28.81 -5.05 31.38
N ILE A 237 -28.94 -3.77 31.04
CA ILE A 237 -29.54 -2.71 31.88
C ILE A 237 -30.97 -2.40 31.45
N PHE A 238 -31.34 -2.74 30.21
CA PHE A 238 -32.70 -2.65 29.66
C PHE A 238 -33.26 -4.05 29.44
#